data_AF-A0A2P8VTN1-F1
#
_entry.id   AF-A0A2P8VTN1-F1
#
_cell.length_a   1.000
_cell.length_b   1.000
_cell.length_c   1.000
_cell.angle_alpha   90.00
_cell.angle_beta   90.00
_cell.angle_gamma   90.00
#
_symmetry.space_group_name_H-M   'P 1'
#
loop_
_entity.id
_entity.type
_entity.pdbx_description
1 polymer ?
#
loop_
_entity_poly.entity_id
_entity_poly.type
_entity_poly.pdbx_seq_one_letter_code
_entity_poly.pdbx_strand_id
1 'polypeptide(L)'
;MLGLALSFGASAPLLTEPELALAADGSHLTVLPAANREQGQAPELVPAQATNSSTYHKVEPGESLWKIAAQHEADVQAIKAVNGIAADDTLRVGQVIRVPSVGMD
;
A
#
# COMPACT_ATOMS: atom_id res chain seq x y z
N MET A 1 -1.32 40.97 -32.32
CA MET A 1 -2.46 41.21 -31.41
C MET A 1 -2.30 40.28 -30.22
N LEU A 2 -2.21 40.86 -29.03
CA LEU A 2 -2.14 40.16 -27.75
C LEU A 2 -3.43 39.38 -27.46
N GLY A 3 -3.30 38.27 -26.73
CA GLY A 3 -4.40 37.53 -26.12
C GLY A 3 -3.91 36.82 -24.86
N LEU A 4 -3.78 37.60 -23.78
CA LEU A 4 -3.54 37.14 -22.41
C LEU A 4 -4.89 36.78 -21.77
N ALA A 5 -5.04 35.55 -21.25
CA ALA A 5 -6.03 35.25 -20.23
C ALA A 5 -5.54 34.09 -19.35
N LEU A 6 -4.96 34.47 -18.20
CA LEU A 6 -4.90 33.64 -17.01
C LEU A 6 -6.32 33.51 -16.45
N SER A 7 -6.79 32.29 -16.19
CA SER A 7 -7.88 32.11 -15.23
C SER A 7 -7.70 30.79 -14.50
N PHE A 8 -7.29 30.92 -13.24
CA PHE A 8 -7.39 29.88 -12.22
C PHE A 8 -8.84 29.83 -11.75
N GLY A 9 -9.52 28.70 -11.98
CA GLY A 9 -10.81 28.38 -11.36
C GLY A 9 -10.61 27.37 -10.25
N ALA A 10 -10.20 27.83 -9.07
CA ALA A 10 -10.37 27.05 -7.85
C ALA A 10 -11.85 27.11 -7.45
N SER A 11 -12.53 25.98 -7.40
CA SER A 11 -13.77 25.81 -6.64
C SER A 11 -13.63 24.53 -5.84
N ALA A 12 -13.44 24.72 -4.54
CA ALA A 12 -13.46 23.67 -3.54
C ALA A 12 -14.93 23.34 -3.15
N PRO A 13 -15.18 22.52 -2.11
CA PRO A 13 -15.56 21.12 -2.22
C PRO A 13 -16.97 20.89 -1.61
N LEU A 14 -17.35 19.62 -1.38
CA LEU A 14 -18.23 19.10 -0.29
C LEU A 14 -19.33 18.14 -0.79
N LEU A 15 -19.34 16.97 -0.15
CA LEU A 15 -20.51 16.16 0.20
C LEU A 15 -21.42 15.71 -0.95
N THR A 16 -21.15 14.51 -1.47
CA THR A 16 -22.24 13.64 -1.94
C THR A 16 -22.16 12.36 -1.13
N GLU A 17 -22.81 12.41 0.03
CA GLU A 17 -23.20 11.22 0.79
C GLU A 17 -24.42 10.60 0.08
N PRO A 18 -24.42 9.31 -0.26
CA PRO A 18 -25.66 8.60 -0.55
C PRO A 18 -26.40 8.31 0.76
N GLU A 19 -27.51 9.03 0.96
CA GLU A 19 -28.46 8.87 2.05
C GLU A 19 -29.23 7.54 1.93
N LEU A 20 -29.32 6.78 3.04
CA LEU A 20 -30.37 5.84 3.52
C LEU A 20 -31.21 5.02 2.51
N ALA A 21 -31.62 3.77 2.74
CA ALA A 21 -31.75 2.92 3.92
C ALA A 21 -32.21 1.52 3.44
N LEU A 22 -32.13 0.49 4.30
CA LEU A 22 -33.32 -0.20 4.86
C LEU A 22 -32.97 -1.58 5.44
N ALA A 23 -32.98 -1.60 6.79
CA ALA A 23 -33.45 -2.64 7.71
C ALA A 23 -33.30 -4.15 7.40
N ALA A 24 -32.56 -4.81 8.29
CA ALA A 24 -32.94 -6.08 8.93
C ALA A 24 -32.43 -5.98 10.38
N ASP A 25 -33.31 -5.75 11.37
CA ASP A 25 -33.89 -6.80 12.26
C ASP A 25 -32.79 -7.76 12.77
N GLY A 26 -32.37 -7.79 14.03
CA GLY A 26 -33.03 -7.53 15.30
C GLY A 26 -32.38 -8.50 16.29
N SER A 27 -31.84 -8.00 17.41
CA SER A 27 -31.52 -8.69 18.69
C SER A 27 -30.29 -8.07 19.36
N HIS A 28 -30.49 -6.89 19.97
CA HIS A 28 -29.57 -6.36 20.96
C HIS A 28 -30.19 -6.60 22.35
N LEU A 29 -29.76 -7.68 23.00
CA LEU A 29 -29.97 -7.89 24.42
C LEU A 29 -28.60 -8.06 25.09
N THR A 30 -28.11 -6.94 25.61
CA THR A 30 -27.61 -6.82 26.99
C THR A 30 -26.64 -7.88 27.48
N VAL A 31 -25.34 -7.56 27.49
CA VAL A 31 -24.51 -7.65 28.71
C VAL A 31 -23.37 -6.62 28.66
N LEU A 32 -23.42 -5.60 29.50
CA LEU A 32 -22.25 -4.89 30.04
C LEU A 32 -22.35 -5.06 31.58
N PRO A 33 -21.26 -5.03 32.36
CA PRO A 33 -19.93 -5.58 32.17
C PRO A 33 -19.52 -6.35 33.46
N ALA A 34 -19.29 -7.66 33.38
CA ALA A 34 -18.71 -8.41 34.51
C ALA A 34 -17.21 -8.58 34.30
N ALA A 35 -16.44 -7.71 34.96
CA ALA A 35 -15.11 -7.98 35.53
C ALA A 35 -14.20 -8.95 34.74
N ASN A 36 -13.53 -8.46 33.70
CA ASN A 36 -12.34 -9.13 33.17
C ASN A 36 -11.09 -8.80 34.03
N ARG A 37 -11.15 -9.17 35.32
CA ARG A 37 -10.02 -9.12 36.27
C ARG A 37 -9.17 -10.39 36.20
N GLU A 38 -8.99 -10.94 35.01
CA GLU A 38 -8.12 -12.10 34.80
C GLU A 38 -6.95 -11.66 33.93
N GLN A 39 -6.05 -10.95 34.60
CA GLN A 39 -4.67 -10.79 34.20
C GLN A 39 -4.05 -12.19 34.07
N GLY A 40 -3.87 -12.65 32.83
CA GLY A 40 -3.22 -13.93 32.53
C GLY A 40 -2.85 -14.15 31.07
N GLN A 41 -2.98 -13.16 30.19
CA GLN A 41 -2.54 -13.25 28.79
C GLN A 41 -1.67 -12.04 28.45
N ALA A 42 -0.40 -12.33 28.15
CA ALA A 42 0.48 -11.43 27.41
C ALA A 42 -0.23 -10.96 26.12
N PRO A 43 0.03 -9.74 25.62
CA PRO A 43 -0.72 -9.15 24.52
C PRO A 43 -0.86 -10.13 23.35
N GLU A 44 -2.09 -10.60 23.15
CA GLU A 44 -2.50 -11.44 22.03
C GLU A 44 -2.20 -10.68 20.74
N LEU A 45 -1.27 -11.21 19.98
CA LEU A 45 -0.83 -10.68 18.69
C LEU A 45 -2.04 -10.58 17.78
N VAL A 46 -2.49 -9.36 17.51
CA VAL A 46 -3.42 -9.09 16.40
C VAL A 46 -2.83 -9.75 15.15
N PRO A 47 -3.63 -10.47 14.32
CA PRO A 47 -3.10 -11.03 13.08
C PRO A 47 -2.61 -9.85 12.24
N ALA A 48 -1.30 -9.71 12.11
CA ALA A 48 -0.68 -8.76 11.22
C ALA A 48 -1.11 -9.17 9.81
N GLN A 49 -2.11 -8.49 9.28
CA GLN A 49 -2.46 -8.60 7.87
C GLN A 49 -1.18 -8.29 7.12
N ALA A 50 -0.62 -9.29 6.42
CA ALA A 50 0.57 -9.12 5.59
C ALA A 50 0.23 -8.13 4.48
N THR A 51 0.41 -6.84 4.77
CA THR A 51 0.29 -5.78 3.78
C THR A 51 1.40 -6.04 2.78
N ASN A 52 1.02 -6.50 1.59
CA ASN A 52 1.90 -6.62 0.42
C ASN A 52 2.38 -5.21 0.06
N SER A 53 3.38 -4.73 0.79
CA SER A 53 3.96 -3.42 0.58
C SER A 53 4.85 -3.46 -0.67
N SER A 54 4.95 -2.34 -1.36
CA SER A 54 5.82 -2.20 -2.53
C SER A 54 6.40 -0.80 -2.54
N THR A 55 7.69 -0.71 -2.85
CA THR A 55 8.43 0.55 -2.91
C THR A 55 8.84 0.82 -4.35
N TYR A 56 8.88 2.09 -4.77
CA TYR A 56 9.46 2.45 -6.05
C TYR A 56 10.92 2.83 -5.86
N HIS A 57 11.81 2.24 -6.66
CA HIS A 57 13.23 2.53 -6.66
C HIS A 57 13.64 3.12 -8.01
N LYS A 58 14.40 4.21 -7.99
CA LYS A 58 15.00 4.78 -9.19
C LYS A 58 16.41 4.24 -9.32
N VAL A 59 16.67 3.53 -10.41
CA VAL A 59 17.96 2.90 -10.70
C VAL A 59 19.05 3.96 -10.83
N GLU A 60 20.11 3.81 -10.05
CA GLU A 60 21.31 4.63 -10.08
C GLU A 60 22.41 4.01 -10.96
N PRO A 61 23.43 4.79 -11.40
CA PRO A 61 24.55 4.26 -12.16
C PRO A 61 25.27 3.12 -11.44
N GLY A 62 25.40 1.97 -12.11
CA GLY A 62 26.10 0.81 -11.55
C GLY A 62 25.26 -0.04 -10.58
N GLU A 63 23.96 0.22 -10.48
CA GLU A 63 23.02 -0.70 -9.84
C GLU A 63 22.61 -1.84 -10.79
N SER A 64 22.32 -2.98 -10.19
CA SER A 64 21.76 -4.15 -10.85
C SER A 64 20.53 -4.62 -10.08
N LEU A 65 19.65 -5.38 -10.75
CA LEU A 65 18.47 -5.96 -10.09
C LEU A 65 18.86 -6.73 -8.82
N TRP A 66 19.99 -7.42 -8.85
CA TRP A 66 20.50 -8.16 -7.69
C TRP A 66 20.82 -7.26 -6.50
N LYS A 67 21.50 -6.12 -6.73
CA LYS A 67 21.83 -5.17 -5.65
C LYS A 67 20.59 -4.51 -5.08
N ILE A 68 19.65 -4.12 -5.95
CA ILE A 68 18.40 -3.50 -5.52
C ILE A 68 17.55 -4.51 -4.74
N ALA A 69 17.41 -5.73 -5.24
CA ALA A 69 16.71 -6.81 -4.56
C ALA A 69 17.29 -7.09 -3.17
N ALA A 70 18.63 -7.19 -3.06
CA ALA A 70 19.30 -7.40 -1.79
C ALA A 70 19.10 -6.25 -0.80
N GLN A 71 19.10 -5.00 -1.29
CA GLN A 71 18.88 -3.82 -0.44
C GLN A 71 17.45 -3.74 0.11
N HIS A 72 16.49 -4.21 -0.67
CA HIS A 72 15.06 -4.13 -0.32
C HIS A 72 14.51 -5.44 0.25
N GLU A 73 15.36 -6.42 0.51
CA GLU A 73 14.96 -7.76 0.95
C GLU A 73 13.81 -8.29 0.07
N ALA A 74 14.01 -8.20 -1.25
CA ALA A 74 13.03 -8.58 -2.25
C ALA A 74 13.59 -9.68 -3.15
N ASP A 75 12.70 -10.46 -3.76
CA ASP A 75 13.08 -11.46 -4.74
C ASP A 75 13.26 -10.84 -6.14
N VAL A 76 14.35 -11.20 -6.83
CA VAL A 76 14.66 -10.67 -8.16
C VAL A 76 13.60 -11.09 -9.19
N GLN A 77 13.06 -12.32 -9.10
CA GLN A 77 12.00 -12.75 -10.02
C GLN A 77 10.69 -12.01 -9.72
N ALA A 78 10.38 -11.73 -8.45
CA ALA A 78 9.22 -10.92 -8.08
C ALA A 78 9.33 -9.49 -8.64
N ILE A 79 10.50 -8.85 -8.53
CA ILE A 79 10.75 -7.53 -9.14
C ILE A 79 10.58 -7.60 -10.66
N LYS A 80 11.15 -8.62 -11.31
CA LYS A 80 11.01 -8.79 -12.76
C LYS A 80 9.56 -8.98 -13.19
N ALA A 81 8.81 -9.83 -12.49
CA ALA A 81 7.43 -10.13 -12.79
C ALA A 81 6.54 -8.88 -12.69
N VAL A 82 6.72 -8.07 -11.64
CA VAL A 82 5.89 -6.87 -11.43
C VAL A 82 6.24 -5.71 -12.37
N ASN A 83 7.46 -5.68 -12.91
CA ASN A 83 7.91 -4.65 -13.86
C ASN A 83 7.94 -5.12 -15.33
N GLY A 84 7.65 -6.39 -15.60
CA GLY A 84 7.74 -6.97 -16.95
C GLY A 84 9.17 -7.02 -17.50
N ILE A 85 10.19 -7.15 -16.65
CA ILE A 85 11.61 -7.16 -17.06
C ILE A 85 12.00 -8.59 -17.45
N ALA A 86 12.56 -8.76 -18.65
CA ALA A 86 13.03 -10.07 -19.12
C ALA A 86 14.25 -10.57 -18.33
N ALA A 87 14.57 -11.86 -18.42
CA ALA A 87 15.69 -12.44 -17.69
C ALA A 87 17.05 -11.88 -18.10
N ASP A 88 17.20 -11.54 -19.37
CA ASP A 88 18.43 -11.02 -19.97
C ASP A 88 18.42 -9.48 -20.09
N ASP A 89 17.36 -8.82 -19.60
CA ASP A 89 17.24 -7.37 -19.72
C ASP A 89 18.10 -6.65 -18.67
N THR A 90 18.73 -5.58 -19.11
CA THR A 90 19.64 -4.78 -18.29
C THR A 90 18.92 -3.52 -17.82
N LEU A 91 19.00 -3.24 -16.51
CA LEU A 91 18.41 -2.02 -15.96
C LEU A 91 19.06 -0.77 -16.58
N ARG A 92 18.21 0.20 -16.92
CA ARG A 92 18.67 1.49 -17.42
C ARG A 92 18.80 2.47 -16.27
N VAL A 93 19.88 3.24 -16.24
CA VAL A 93 20.06 4.32 -15.28
C VAL A 93 18.91 5.31 -15.39
N GLY A 94 18.30 5.66 -14.25
CA GLY A 94 17.14 6.53 -14.15
C GLY A 94 15.79 5.82 -14.35
N GLN A 95 15.78 4.53 -14.68
CA GLN A 95 14.56 3.72 -14.72
C GLN A 95 13.94 3.65 -13.33
N VAL A 96 12.63 3.82 -13.24
CA VAL A 96 11.88 3.59 -11.99
C VAL A 96 11.32 2.19 -12.04
N ILE A 97 11.62 1.38 -11.03
CA ILE A 97 11.12 0.01 -10.89
C ILE A 97 10.33 -0.13 -9.59
N ARG A 98 9.34 -1.00 -9.61
CA ARG A 98 8.57 -1.39 -8.42
C ARG A 98 9.24 -2.58 -7.75
N VAL A 99 9.53 -2.45 -6.47
CA VAL A 99 10.15 -3.48 -5.64
C VAL A 99 9.12 -3.97 -4.63
N PRO A 100 8.58 -5.19 -4.78
CA PRO A 100 7.65 -5.75 -3.81
C PRO A 100 8.42 -6.13 -2.55
N SER A 101 7.98 -5.64 -1.39
CA SER A 101 8.39 -6.21 -0.10
C SER A 101 7.47 -7.41 0.14
N VAL A 102 7.81 -8.54 -0.46
CA VAL A 102 7.24 -9.81 -0.04
C VAL A 102 7.76 -10.05 1.36
N GLY A 103 6.88 -9.95 2.37
CA GLY A 103 7.22 -10.44 3.70
C GLY A 103 7.55 -11.91 3.52
N MET A 104 8.83 -12.26 3.58
CA MET A 104 9.27 -13.63 3.40
C MET A 104 8.63 -14.49 4.50
N ASP A 105 7.64 -15.28 4.08
CA ASP A 105 6.91 -16.29 4.86
C ASP A 105 7.89 -17.30 5.50
#